data_AF-A0A1T4W891-F1
#
_entry.id   AF-A0A1T4W891-F1
#
_cell.length_a   1.000
_cell.length_b   1.000
_cell.length_c   1.000
_cell.angle_alpha   90.00
_cell.angle_beta   90.00
_cell.angle_gamma   90.00
#
_symmetry.space_group_name_H-M   'P 1'
#
loop_
_entity.id
_entity.type
_entity.pdbx_description
1 polymer ?
#
loop_
_entity_poly.entity_id
_entity_poly.type
_entity_poly.pdbx_seq_one_letter_code
_entity_poly.pdbx_strand_id
1 'polypeptide(L)'
;MIMKPMPLVPPAVVAWPLLGVLVLVFAFFQPAPALAQDRQTRDICLCRQVIARTLCKRPDEVEFIDRYMDDATYSFTVFYAKKPERFICNVSGNEVRIKGKAWSPLLRTVRVTPSTQGEGDCMDLDYFVPECPRGPVRCCEPRRAEDVEREKELDFWNRPIPDLLEDELSEGIAAEEDEAAPQEGEPEATQQP
;
A
#
# COMPACT_ATOMS: atom_id res chain seq x y z
N MET A 1 -66.24 -32.04 -43.61
CA MET A 1 -65.22 -31.48 -42.69
C MET A 1 -64.05 -30.99 -43.53
N ILE A 2 -63.75 -29.71 -43.44
CA ILE A 2 -62.93 -28.95 -44.39
C ILE A 2 -61.46 -28.96 -43.92
N MET A 3 -60.56 -29.42 -44.79
CA MET A 3 -59.11 -29.33 -44.61
C MET A 3 -58.67 -27.87 -44.69
N LYS A 4 -57.79 -27.45 -43.77
CA LYS A 4 -57.15 -26.13 -43.79
C LYS A 4 -55.63 -26.35 -43.77
N PRO A 5 -54.89 -25.90 -44.80
CA PRO A 5 -53.43 -25.94 -44.79
C PRO A 5 -52.88 -24.70 -44.07
N MET A 6 -51.79 -24.87 -43.33
CA MET A 6 -50.99 -23.77 -42.77
C MET A 6 -49.55 -23.80 -43.32
N PRO A 7 -48.92 -22.62 -43.48
CA PRO A 7 -47.74 -22.41 -44.31
C PRO A 7 -46.40 -22.65 -43.60
N LEU A 8 -45.36 -22.76 -44.45
CA LEU A 8 -43.95 -22.97 -44.15
C LEU A 8 -43.35 -21.97 -43.14
N VAL A 9 -42.48 -22.51 -42.26
CA VAL A 9 -41.58 -21.78 -41.37
C VAL A 9 -40.14 -21.90 -41.91
N PRO A 10 -39.34 -20.82 -41.98
CA PRO A 10 -37.95 -20.87 -42.46
C PRO A 10 -36.98 -21.47 -41.41
N PRO A 11 -35.84 -22.05 -41.83
CA PRO A 11 -34.87 -22.63 -40.92
C PRO A 11 -34.13 -21.56 -40.11
N ALA A 12 -34.06 -21.82 -38.81
CA ALA A 12 -33.37 -21.04 -37.80
C ALA A 12 -31.89 -20.83 -38.13
N VAL A 13 -31.44 -19.59 -37.94
CA VAL A 13 -30.02 -19.20 -37.87
C VAL A 13 -29.47 -19.75 -36.55
N VAL A 14 -28.92 -20.97 -36.58
CA VAL A 14 -28.26 -21.60 -35.42
C VAL A 14 -26.76 -21.44 -35.56
N ALA A 15 -26.29 -20.23 -35.38
CA ALA A 15 -24.90 -19.96 -35.08
C ALA A 15 -24.92 -18.72 -34.22
N TRP A 16 -24.74 -18.85 -32.90
CA TRP A 16 -24.36 -17.81 -31.92
C TRP A 16 -24.47 -18.23 -30.43
N PRO A 17 -24.54 -19.50 -29.97
CA PRO A 17 -24.50 -19.76 -28.52
C PRO A 17 -23.07 -19.90 -27.96
N LEU A 18 -22.05 -20.17 -28.79
CA LEU A 18 -20.72 -20.55 -28.30
C LEU A 18 -19.83 -19.38 -27.86
N LEU A 19 -20.05 -18.16 -28.37
CA LEU A 19 -19.26 -16.98 -27.98
C LEU A 19 -19.72 -16.36 -26.66
N GLY A 20 -21.00 -16.47 -26.31
CA GLY A 20 -21.54 -15.91 -25.06
C GLY A 20 -21.10 -16.67 -23.81
N VAL A 21 -20.94 -18.00 -23.90
CA VAL A 21 -20.53 -18.83 -22.76
C VAL A 21 -19.05 -18.61 -22.40
N LEU A 22 -18.18 -18.36 -23.39
CA LEU A 22 -16.75 -18.19 -23.15
C LEU A 22 -16.42 -16.85 -22.45
N VAL A 23 -17.17 -15.78 -22.73
CA VAL A 23 -17.01 -14.47 -22.08
C VAL A 23 -17.48 -14.51 -20.62
N LEU A 24 -18.51 -15.30 -20.32
CA LEU A 24 -19.07 -15.42 -18.97
C LEU A 24 -18.15 -16.19 -18.00
N VAL A 25 -17.34 -17.12 -18.51
CA VAL A 25 -16.35 -17.87 -17.71
C VAL A 25 -15.13 -17.01 -17.35
N PHE A 26 -14.70 -16.09 -18.22
CA PHE A 26 -13.56 -15.21 -17.93
C PHE A 26 -13.89 -14.10 -16.91
N ALA A 27 -15.16 -13.70 -16.77
CA ALA A 27 -15.58 -12.71 -15.77
C ALA A 27 -15.50 -13.24 -14.32
N PHE A 28 -15.40 -14.55 -14.11
CA PHE A 28 -15.28 -15.16 -12.77
C PHE A 28 -13.83 -15.35 -12.31
N PHE A 29 -12.84 -15.17 -13.20
CA PHE A 29 -11.42 -15.16 -12.84
C PHE A 29 -10.91 -13.74 -12.61
N GLN A 30 -11.67 -12.94 -11.86
CA GLN A 30 -11.10 -11.71 -11.30
C GLN A 30 -10.29 -12.08 -10.04
N PRO A 31 -8.97 -11.88 -10.01
CA PRO A 31 -8.19 -12.03 -8.78
C PRO A 31 -8.65 -10.98 -7.76
N ALA A 32 -9.43 -11.42 -6.77
CA ALA A 32 -9.79 -10.63 -5.60
C ALA A 32 -8.59 -10.58 -4.61
N PRO A 33 -8.50 -9.56 -3.74
CA PRO A 33 -7.43 -8.56 -3.77
C PRO A 33 -6.27 -8.81 -2.79
N ALA A 34 -5.07 -8.35 -3.16
CA ALA A 34 -3.86 -8.32 -2.32
C ALA A 34 -3.96 -7.41 -1.06
N LEU A 35 -5.05 -6.64 -0.90
CA LEU A 35 -5.29 -5.73 0.23
C LEU A 35 -5.36 -6.42 1.60
N ALA A 36 -5.65 -7.73 1.65
CA ALA A 36 -5.79 -8.44 2.92
C ALA A 36 -4.45 -8.76 3.59
N GLN A 37 -3.35 -8.82 2.85
CA GLN A 37 -2.04 -9.21 3.37
C GLN A 37 -1.32 -8.03 4.05
N ASP A 38 -1.56 -6.82 3.56
CA ASP A 38 -0.93 -5.59 4.06
C ASP A 38 -1.42 -5.23 5.49
N ARG A 39 -2.74 -5.32 5.72
CA ARG A 39 -3.38 -5.11 7.03
C ARG A 39 -2.84 -6.02 8.13
N GLN A 40 -2.53 -7.28 7.79
CA GLN A 40 -2.08 -8.26 8.78
C GLN A 40 -0.75 -7.85 9.41
N THR A 41 0.18 -7.36 8.61
CA THR A 41 1.50 -6.94 9.10
C THR A 41 1.39 -5.78 10.09
N ARG A 42 0.52 -4.81 9.78
CA ARG A 42 0.21 -3.69 10.69
C ARG A 42 -0.41 -4.19 11.99
N ASP A 43 -1.42 -5.06 11.91
CA ASP A 43 -2.12 -5.59 13.07
C ASP A 43 -1.19 -6.44 13.96
N ILE A 44 -0.31 -7.24 13.37
CA ILE A 44 0.72 -8.01 14.08
C ILE A 44 1.67 -7.07 14.81
N CYS A 45 2.11 -5.98 14.17
CA CYS A 45 2.93 -4.96 14.80
C CYS A 45 2.22 -4.35 16.01
N LEU A 46 0.95 -3.95 15.87
CA LEU A 46 0.15 -3.39 16.97
C LEU A 46 0.06 -4.38 18.14
N CYS A 47 -0.34 -5.61 17.88
CA CYS A 47 -0.45 -6.65 18.91
C CYS A 47 0.88 -6.89 19.64
N ARG A 48 1.99 -7.01 18.89
CA ARG A 48 3.34 -7.17 19.43
C ARG A 48 3.70 -6.03 20.39
N GLN A 49 3.45 -4.80 19.95
CA GLN A 49 3.76 -3.59 20.74
C GLN A 49 2.92 -3.50 22.00
N VAL A 50 1.61 -3.78 21.92
CA VAL A 50 0.74 -3.73 23.09
C VAL A 50 1.12 -4.82 24.10
N ILE A 51 1.35 -6.07 23.66
CA ILE A 51 1.79 -7.16 24.55
C ILE A 51 3.12 -6.82 25.23
N ALA A 52 4.11 -6.36 24.44
CA ALA A 52 5.42 -5.99 24.95
C ALA A 52 5.31 -4.91 26.04
N ARG A 53 4.52 -3.85 25.80
CA ARG A 53 4.28 -2.79 26.76
C ARG A 53 3.53 -3.24 28.01
N THR A 54 2.51 -4.09 27.87
CA THR A 54 1.78 -4.62 29.02
C THR A 54 2.67 -5.45 29.94
N LEU A 55 3.71 -6.08 29.41
CA LEU A 55 4.64 -6.92 30.18
C LEU A 55 5.98 -6.23 30.51
N CYS A 56 6.12 -4.93 30.24
CA CYS A 56 7.40 -4.20 30.28
C CYS A 56 8.55 -4.94 29.55
N LYS A 57 8.25 -5.60 28.44
CA LYS A 57 9.20 -6.31 27.58
C LYS A 57 9.53 -5.50 26.33
N ARG A 58 10.60 -5.88 25.65
CA ARG A 58 10.93 -5.33 24.34
C ARG A 58 10.11 -6.04 23.25
N PRO A 59 9.72 -5.35 22.16
CA PRO A 59 8.90 -5.94 21.09
C PRO A 59 9.55 -7.16 20.41
N ASP A 60 10.89 -7.22 20.37
CA ASP A 60 11.65 -8.36 19.83
C ASP A 60 11.53 -9.64 20.68
N GLU A 61 11.12 -9.53 21.94
CA GLU A 61 10.88 -10.69 22.83
C GLU A 61 9.48 -11.31 22.66
N VAL A 62 8.64 -10.71 21.82
CA VAL A 62 7.26 -11.17 21.56
C VAL A 62 7.19 -11.78 20.17
N GLU A 63 7.09 -13.10 20.13
CA GLU A 63 7.09 -13.89 18.91
C GLU A 63 5.67 -14.12 18.41
N PHE A 64 5.45 -13.89 17.12
CA PHE A 64 4.20 -14.23 16.45
C PHE A 64 4.20 -15.72 16.14
N ILE A 65 3.11 -16.41 16.48
CA ILE A 65 2.98 -17.85 16.23
C ILE A 65 2.08 -18.09 15.02
N ASP A 66 0.84 -17.63 15.09
CA ASP A 66 -0.18 -17.98 14.10
C ASP A 66 -1.36 -16.99 14.12
N ARG A 67 -2.15 -17.01 13.06
CA ARG A 67 -3.39 -16.27 12.92
C ARG A 67 -4.57 -17.23 12.86
N TYR A 68 -5.68 -16.87 13.51
CA TYR A 68 -6.94 -17.59 13.36
C TYR A 68 -7.58 -17.22 12.02
N MET A 69 -7.88 -18.23 11.19
CA MET A 69 -8.30 -18.07 9.78
C MET A 69 -9.47 -17.10 9.58
N ASP A 70 -10.44 -17.12 10.49
CA ASP A 70 -11.72 -16.43 10.30
C ASP A 70 -11.80 -15.05 10.97
N ASP A 71 -10.80 -14.68 11.78
CA ASP A 71 -10.84 -13.47 12.60
C ASP A 71 -9.55 -12.63 12.49
N ALA A 72 -9.64 -11.35 12.85
CA ALA A 72 -8.49 -10.50 13.13
C ALA A 72 -7.86 -10.84 14.49
N THR A 73 -7.66 -12.14 14.73
CA THR A 73 -7.15 -12.71 15.97
C THR A 73 -5.82 -13.40 15.71
N TYR A 74 -4.84 -13.07 16.53
CA TYR A 74 -3.43 -13.43 16.37
C TYR A 74 -2.92 -14.05 17.67
N SER A 75 -2.11 -15.11 17.57
CA SER A 75 -1.47 -15.76 18.70
C SER A 75 0.01 -15.38 18.78
N PHE A 76 0.44 -15.03 19.99
CA PHE A 76 1.81 -14.66 20.30
C PHE A 76 2.33 -15.50 21.46
N THR A 77 3.65 -15.67 21.53
CA THR A 77 4.33 -16.19 22.71
C THR A 77 5.41 -15.23 23.19
N VAL A 78 5.60 -15.22 24.50
CA VAL A 78 6.61 -14.44 25.19
C VAL A 78 7.08 -15.22 26.40
N PHE A 79 8.37 -15.15 26.70
CA PHE A 79 8.93 -15.79 27.86
C PHE A 79 8.69 -14.92 29.11
N TYR A 80 7.81 -15.39 30.01
CA TYR A 80 7.39 -14.67 31.21
C TYR A 80 7.45 -15.59 32.43
N ALA A 81 7.99 -15.10 33.55
CA ALA A 81 8.09 -15.85 34.80
C ALA A 81 8.70 -17.27 34.65
N LYS A 82 9.80 -17.40 33.89
CA LYS A 82 10.56 -18.65 33.63
C LYS A 82 9.83 -19.69 32.75
N LYS A 83 8.73 -19.33 32.09
CA LYS A 83 8.01 -20.21 31.16
C LYS A 83 7.54 -19.43 29.93
N PRO A 84 7.39 -20.09 28.77
CA PRO A 84 6.70 -19.48 27.65
C PRO A 84 5.20 -19.35 27.96
N GLU A 85 4.68 -18.14 27.86
CA GLU A 85 3.24 -17.88 27.93
C GLU A 85 2.71 -17.53 26.54
N ARG A 86 1.43 -17.87 26.32
CA ARG A 86 0.73 -17.56 25.07
C ARG A 86 -0.31 -16.48 25.30
N PHE A 87 -0.32 -15.51 24.40
CA PHE A 87 -1.27 -14.41 24.36
C PHE A 87 -2.06 -14.48 23.06
N ILE A 88 -3.32 -14.09 23.15
CA ILE A 88 -4.22 -13.92 22.02
C ILE A 88 -4.51 -12.44 21.92
N CYS A 89 -4.27 -11.87 20.76
CA CYS A 89 -4.55 -10.49 20.45
C CYS A 89 -5.63 -10.42 19.38
N ASN A 90 -6.65 -9.60 19.58
CA ASN A 90 -7.69 -9.33 18.60
C ASN A 90 -7.67 -7.84 18.26
N VAL A 91 -7.62 -7.51 16.96
CA VAL A 91 -7.67 -6.14 16.46
C VAL A 91 -9.05 -5.92 15.85
N SER A 92 -9.79 -4.95 16.37
CA SER A 92 -11.15 -4.65 15.91
C SER A 92 -11.34 -3.13 15.81
N GLY A 93 -11.35 -2.62 14.59
CA GLY A 93 -11.42 -1.18 14.33
C GLY A 93 -10.27 -0.43 15.01
N ASN A 94 -10.63 0.46 15.94
CA ASN A 94 -9.70 1.30 16.70
C ASN A 94 -9.34 0.73 18.07
N GLU A 95 -9.54 -0.57 18.29
CA GLU A 95 -9.24 -1.24 19.54
C GLU A 95 -8.39 -2.50 19.33
N VAL A 96 -7.43 -2.69 20.24
CA VAL A 96 -6.61 -3.88 20.36
C VAL A 96 -6.92 -4.54 21.71
N ARG A 97 -7.34 -5.80 21.68
CA ARG A 97 -7.75 -6.57 22.86
C ARG A 97 -6.80 -7.72 23.08
N ILE A 98 -6.20 -7.81 24.27
CA ILE A 98 -5.25 -8.88 24.61
C ILE A 98 -5.84 -9.79 25.70
N LYS A 99 -5.71 -11.09 25.49
CA LYS A 99 -6.10 -12.15 26.43
C LYS A 99 -4.91 -13.08 26.67
N GLY A 100 -4.65 -13.43 27.92
CA GLY A 100 -3.65 -14.43 28.29
C GLY A 100 -4.27 -15.82 28.29
N LYS A 101 -3.53 -16.84 27.86
CA LYS A 101 -3.99 -18.25 27.92
C LYS A 101 -4.00 -18.80 29.34
N ALA A 102 -3.03 -18.39 30.16
CA ALA A 102 -2.80 -18.99 31.48
C ALA A 102 -3.86 -18.59 32.52
N TRP A 103 -4.35 -17.35 32.48
CA TRP A 103 -5.33 -16.82 33.44
C TRP A 103 -6.31 -15.91 32.69
N SER A 104 -7.54 -16.38 32.48
CA SER A 104 -8.66 -15.52 32.03
C SER A 104 -8.96 -14.54 33.16
N PRO A 105 -8.58 -13.26 32.98
CA PRO A 105 -9.45 -12.31 32.31
C PRO A 105 -8.78 -11.65 31.09
N LEU A 106 -9.59 -10.99 30.27
CA LEU A 106 -9.09 -9.98 29.33
C LEU A 106 -8.07 -9.08 30.04
N LEU A 107 -6.83 -9.06 29.55
CA LEU A 107 -5.76 -8.28 30.20
C LEU A 107 -6.03 -6.80 30.04
N ARG A 108 -6.25 -6.37 28.79
CA ARG A 108 -6.44 -4.97 28.43
C ARG A 108 -7.17 -4.85 27.09
N THR A 109 -7.93 -3.77 26.98
CA THR A 109 -8.36 -3.18 25.71
C THR A 109 -7.63 -1.86 25.56
N VAL A 110 -6.99 -1.66 24.42
CA VAL A 110 -6.16 -0.50 24.13
C VAL A 110 -6.68 0.18 22.88
N ARG A 111 -6.85 1.50 22.94
CA ARG A 111 -7.28 2.28 21.77
C ARG A 111 -6.08 2.61 20.90
N VAL A 112 -6.31 2.56 19.59
CA VAL A 112 -5.35 2.98 18.57
C VAL A 112 -6.00 4.07 17.72
N THR A 113 -5.19 4.98 17.20
CA THR A 113 -5.67 6.06 16.35
C THR A 113 -5.00 5.97 14.98
N PRO A 114 -5.74 6.17 13.87
CA PRO A 114 -5.11 6.30 12.57
C PRO A 114 -4.12 7.47 12.59
N SER A 115 -2.94 7.25 12.05
CA SER A 115 -1.90 8.28 12.03
C SER A 115 -2.26 9.37 11.02
N THR A 116 -2.09 10.62 11.42
CA THR A 116 -2.24 11.77 10.52
C THR A 116 -0.94 12.11 9.79
N GLN A 117 0.12 11.35 10.02
CA GLN A 117 1.48 11.73 9.64
C GLN A 117 2.13 10.65 8.75
N GLY A 118 2.22 10.94 7.46
CA GLY A 118 2.86 10.09 6.44
C GLY A 118 1.89 9.52 5.40
N GLU A 119 2.45 9.01 4.30
CA GLU A 119 1.71 8.24 3.29
C GLU A 119 1.64 6.77 3.70
N GLY A 120 0.42 6.27 3.93
CA GLY A 120 0.12 4.87 4.21
C GLY A 120 -0.95 4.67 5.29
N ASP A 121 -1.56 3.49 5.34
CA ASP A 121 -2.52 3.08 6.37
C ASP A 121 -1.78 2.74 7.69
N CYS A 122 -1.33 3.77 8.41
CA CYS A 122 -0.62 3.65 9.68
C CYS A 122 -1.54 3.85 10.89
N MET A 123 -1.23 3.16 11.98
CA MET A 123 -1.89 3.30 13.28
C MET A 123 -0.88 3.70 14.34
N ASP A 124 -1.19 4.76 15.08
CA ASP A 124 -0.44 5.23 16.22
C ASP A 124 -1.02 4.63 17.51
N LEU A 125 -0.11 4.18 18.39
CA LEU A 125 -0.43 3.53 19.65
C LEU A 125 -0.09 4.45 20.83
N ASP A 126 -1.11 5.08 21.39
CA ASP A 126 -1.02 5.86 22.63
C ASP A 126 -1.36 4.99 23.85
N TYR A 127 -0.49 4.03 24.14
CA TYR A 127 -0.61 3.18 25.32
C TYR A 127 0.72 3.05 26.02
N PHE A 128 0.74 3.35 27.30
CA PHE A 128 1.90 3.15 28.15
C PHE A 128 1.47 2.65 29.53
N VAL A 129 2.32 1.83 30.13
CA VAL A 129 2.24 1.49 31.56
C VAL A 129 3.21 2.42 32.28
N PRO A 130 2.82 3.09 33.39
CA PRO A 130 3.64 4.10 34.05
C PRO A 130 5.05 3.63 34.45
N GLU A 131 5.21 2.35 34.71
CA GLU A 131 6.45 1.72 35.18
C GLU A 131 7.36 1.25 34.03
N CYS A 132 6.86 1.21 32.79
CA CYS A 132 7.63 0.76 31.63
C CYS A 132 8.19 1.96 30.82
N PRO A 133 9.27 1.77 30.04
CA PRO A 133 9.81 2.81 29.16
C PRO A 133 8.77 3.32 28.15
N ARG A 134 8.77 4.64 27.93
CA ARG A 134 7.86 5.34 27.00
C ARG A 134 8.51 5.51 25.62
N GLY A 135 7.68 5.53 24.59
CA GLY A 135 8.05 5.95 23.25
C GLY A 135 6.82 6.05 22.35
N PRO A 136 6.85 6.84 21.27
CA PRO A 136 5.82 6.75 20.24
C PRO A 136 5.91 5.39 19.56
N VAL A 137 4.77 4.75 19.29
CA VAL A 137 4.70 3.56 18.43
C VAL A 137 3.78 3.86 17.27
N ARG A 138 4.33 3.65 16.08
CA ARG A 138 3.61 3.70 14.82
C ARG A 138 3.78 2.36 14.13
N CYS A 139 2.66 1.74 13.79
CA CYS A 139 2.63 0.51 13.02
C CYS A 139 1.97 0.81 11.69
N CYS A 140 2.69 0.56 10.59
CA CYS A 140 2.22 0.81 9.25
C CYS A 140 2.07 -0.50 8.48
N GLU A 141 1.19 -0.49 7.50
CA GLU A 141 1.19 -1.52 6.46
C GLU A 141 2.51 -1.44 5.66
N PRO A 142 3.08 -2.58 5.25
CA PRO A 142 4.27 -2.58 4.40
C PRO A 142 3.92 -1.86 3.09
N ARG A 143 4.77 -0.92 2.67
CA ARG A 143 4.62 -0.30 1.35
C ARG A 143 4.78 -1.38 0.29
N ARG A 144 3.89 -1.37 -0.72
CA ARG A 144 3.98 -2.32 -1.82
C ARG A 144 5.22 -2.03 -2.65
N ALA A 145 5.79 -3.06 -3.27
CA ALA A 145 7.00 -2.93 -4.06
C ALA A 145 6.80 -1.89 -5.18
N GLU A 146 5.62 -1.87 -5.79
CA GLU A 146 5.27 -0.95 -6.88
C GLU A 146 5.23 0.50 -6.40
N ASP A 147 4.74 0.75 -5.19
CA ASP A 147 4.70 2.10 -4.60
C ASP A 147 6.12 2.59 -4.29
N VAL A 148 6.99 1.70 -3.81
CA VAL A 148 8.41 2.01 -3.53
C VAL A 148 9.17 2.30 -4.83
N GLU A 149 8.91 1.55 -5.91
CA GLU A 149 9.56 1.81 -7.20
C GLU A 149 9.09 3.11 -7.83
N ARG A 150 7.78 3.40 -7.78
CA ARG A 150 7.22 4.67 -8.26
C ARG A 150 7.82 5.87 -7.52
N GLU A 151 7.98 5.78 -6.20
CA GLU A 151 8.65 6.84 -5.43
C GLU A 151 10.11 7.01 -5.83
N LYS A 152 10.85 5.92 -6.01
CA LYS A 152 12.25 6.00 -6.48
C LYS A 152 12.36 6.64 -7.85
N GLU A 153 11.42 6.36 -8.75
CA GLU A 153 11.36 6.98 -10.07
C GLU A 153 11.08 8.49 -9.95
N LEU A 154 10.09 8.88 -9.14
CA LEU A 154 9.81 10.29 -8.87
C LEU A 154 11.01 11.00 -8.22
N ASP A 155 11.64 10.39 -7.23
CA ASP A 155 12.79 10.94 -6.54
C ASP A 155 13.97 11.10 -7.50
N PHE A 156 14.20 10.13 -8.38
CA PHE A 156 15.22 10.20 -9.43
C PHE A 156 15.01 11.38 -10.38
N TRP A 157 13.78 11.60 -10.86
CA TRP A 157 13.47 12.72 -11.76
C TRP A 157 13.48 14.09 -11.08
N ASN A 158 13.29 14.13 -9.76
CA ASN A 158 13.31 15.36 -8.96
C ASN A 158 14.68 15.67 -8.33
N ARG A 159 15.73 14.91 -8.69
CA ARG A 159 17.08 15.21 -8.22
C ARG A 159 17.53 16.57 -8.75
N PRO A 160 18.09 17.45 -7.90
CA PRO A 160 18.69 18.69 -8.38
C PRO A 160 19.81 18.36 -9.36
N ILE A 161 19.90 19.18 -10.41
CA ILE A 161 20.97 19.07 -11.41
C ILE A 161 22.30 19.31 -10.67
N PRO A 162 23.29 18.42 -10.79
CA PRO A 162 24.57 18.61 -10.12
C PRO A 162 25.26 19.91 -10.55
N ASP A 163 25.79 20.66 -9.58
CA ASP A 163 26.46 21.97 -9.76
C ASP A 163 27.57 21.96 -10.84
N LEU A 164 28.19 20.80 -11.12
CA LEU A 164 29.23 20.64 -12.15
C LEU A 164 28.75 20.87 -13.60
N LEU A 165 27.44 20.90 -13.83
CA LEU A 165 26.83 21.15 -15.14
C LEU A 165 26.27 22.58 -15.26
N GLU A 166 26.22 23.36 -14.18
CA GLU A 166 25.65 24.71 -14.21
C GLU A 166 26.56 25.68 -14.97
N ASP A 167 27.88 25.55 -14.77
CA ASP A 167 28.87 26.38 -15.46
C ASP A 167 28.87 26.09 -16.98
N GLU A 168 28.94 24.83 -17.41
CA GLU A 168 28.91 24.46 -18.84
C GLU A 168 27.56 24.76 -19.51
N LEU A 169 26.43 24.63 -18.79
CA LEU A 169 25.11 24.97 -19.32
C LEU A 169 24.95 26.49 -19.46
N SER A 170 25.48 27.28 -18.52
CA SER A 170 25.47 28.75 -18.61
C SER A 170 26.33 29.25 -19.76
N GLU A 171 27.49 28.63 -20.00
CA GLU A 171 28.36 28.93 -21.15
C GLU A 171 27.69 28.52 -22.47
N GLY A 172 27.00 27.38 -22.52
CA GLY A 172 26.27 26.93 -23.70
C GLY A 172 25.09 27.85 -24.07
N ILE A 173 24.31 28.29 -23.09
CA ILE A 173 23.18 29.21 -23.31
C ILE A 173 23.70 30.60 -23.73
N ALA A 174 24.77 31.09 -23.12
CA ALA A 174 25.39 32.35 -23.50
C ALA A 174 25.96 32.31 -24.93
N ALA A 175 26.53 31.17 -25.35
CA ALA A 175 27.02 30.98 -26.71
C ALA A 175 25.90 30.95 -27.77
N GLU A 176 24.74 30.34 -27.46
CA GLU A 176 23.57 30.36 -28.35
C GLU A 176 22.94 31.75 -28.47
N GLU A 177 22.97 32.57 -27.41
CA GLU A 177 22.49 33.95 -27.44
C GLU A 177 23.40 34.87 -28.30
N ASP A 178 24.72 34.64 -28.32
CA ASP A 178 25.67 35.37 -29.17
C ASP A 178 25.55 34.98 -30.66
N GLU A 179 25.24 33.71 -30.99
CA GLU A 179 24.99 33.29 -32.38
C GLU A 179 23.64 33.79 -32.93
N ALA A 180 22.71 34.22 -32.08
CA ALA A 180 21.42 34.78 -32.47
C ALA A 180 21.43 36.30 -32.71
N ALA A 181 22.57 36.97 -32.58
CA ALA A 181 22.69 38.40 -32.86
C ALA A 181 22.50 38.70 -34.37
N PRO A 182 21.63 39.65 -34.77
CA PRO A 182 21.36 39.94 -36.18
C PRO A 182 22.61 40.53 -36.86
N GLN A 183 22.96 40.03 -38.05
CA GLN A 183 23.91 40.70 -38.93
C GLN A 183 23.32 42.05 -39.37
N GLU A 184 23.65 43.12 -38.65
CA GLU A 184 23.46 44.49 -39.11
C GLU A 184 24.60 44.90 -40.06
N GLY A 185 24.24 45.19 -41.32
CA GLY A 185 24.97 46.12 -42.17
C GLY A 185 25.38 45.60 -43.56
N GLU A 186 24.70 46.05 -44.61
CA GLU A 186 25.26 46.98 -45.62
C GLU A 186 24.20 47.32 -46.69
N PRO A 187 23.77 48.59 -46.88
CA PRO A 187 22.91 48.98 -48.00
C PRO A 187 23.78 49.49 -49.16
N GLU A 188 24.04 48.66 -50.16
CA GLU A 188 24.65 49.13 -51.41
C GLU A 188 23.55 49.59 -52.38
N ALA A 189 23.34 50.91 -52.41
CA ALA A 189 22.66 51.58 -53.51
C ALA A 189 23.65 51.77 -54.66
N THR A 190 23.37 51.26 -55.86
CA THR A 190 23.84 51.90 -57.11
C THR A 190 22.87 51.67 -58.27
N GLN A 191 22.66 52.78 -58.95
CA GLN A 191 21.72 53.16 -59.98
C GLN A 191 22.12 52.61 -61.37
N GLN A 192 21.13 52.09 -62.13
CA GLN A 192 20.85 52.25 -63.58
C GLN A 192 21.98 52.23 -64.65
N PRO A 193 21.71 51.79 -65.90
CA PRO A 193 20.66 52.36 -66.78
C PRO A 193 19.66 51.37 -67.39
#